data_AF-A0A6N7WL99-F1
#
_entry.id   AF-A0A6N7WL99-F1
#
_cell.length_a   1.000
_cell.length_b   1.000
_cell.length_c   1.000
_cell.angle_alpha   90.00
_cell.angle_beta   90.00
_cell.angle_gamma   90.00
#
_symmetry.space_group_name_H-M   'P 1'
#
loop_
_entity.id
_entity.type
_entity.pdbx_description
1 polymer ?
#
loop_
_entity_poly.entity_id
_entity_poly.type
_entity_poly.pdbx_seq_one_letter_code
_entity_poly.pdbx_strand_id
1 'polypeptide(L)'
;MADELVKAGILSAPEEIDKYYLHGSGHFIGLYTHDVGEDPDNLLQKDMMFTLEPGLYFPEEGIGIRIEDTLLVTEDGCEVLTADIPKTVVEIEAFMQS
;
A
#
# COMPACT_ATOMS: atom_id res chain seq x y z
N MET A 1 4.67 9.72 1.19
CA MET A 1 4.87 9.58 -0.27
C MET A 1 4.96 10.94 -0.95
N ALA A 2 3.93 11.79 -0.85
CA ALA A 2 3.90 13.10 -1.51
C ALA A 2 5.13 13.97 -1.17
N ASP A 3 5.45 14.10 0.12
CA ASP A 3 6.64 14.84 0.58
C ASP A 3 7.96 14.26 0.02
N GLU A 4 8.05 12.94 -0.15
CA GLU A 4 9.24 12.30 -0.72
C GLU A 4 9.39 12.63 -2.21
N LEU A 5 8.27 12.70 -2.94
CA LEU A 5 8.29 13.15 -4.35
C LEU A 5 8.63 14.63 -4.49
N VAL A 6 8.21 15.47 -3.53
CA VAL A 6 8.63 16.88 -3.47
C VAL A 6 10.14 16.98 -3.19
N LYS A 7 10.66 16.24 -2.21
CA LYS A 7 12.10 16.17 -1.92
C LYS A 7 12.92 15.68 -3.12
N ALA A 8 12.37 14.73 -3.88
CA ALA A 8 12.99 14.21 -5.10
C ALA A 8 12.90 15.17 -6.30
N GLY A 9 12.18 16.30 -6.19
CA GLY A 9 11.99 17.26 -7.28
C GLY A 9 11.03 16.80 -8.38
N ILE A 10 10.25 15.73 -8.12
CA ILE A 10 9.25 15.19 -9.04
C ILE A 10 7.96 16.02 -8.95
N LEU A 11 7.56 16.40 -7.73
CA LEU A 11 6.40 17.27 -7.50
C LEU A 11 6.85 18.66 -7.01
N SER A 12 6.05 19.68 -7.34
CA SER A 12 6.27 21.03 -6.81
C SER A 12 5.61 21.24 -5.45
N ALA A 13 4.54 20.49 -5.16
CA ALA A 13 3.83 20.51 -3.89
C ALA A 13 3.14 19.15 -3.61
N PRO A 14 2.88 18.78 -2.35
CA PRO A 14 2.30 17.48 -2.00
C PRO A 14 0.91 17.21 -2.59
N GLU A 15 0.11 18.25 -2.82
CA GLU A 15 -1.25 18.16 -3.36
C GLU A 15 -1.29 17.66 -4.81
N GLU A 16 -0.14 17.66 -5.48
CA GLU A 16 -0.01 17.16 -6.85
C GLU A 16 0.15 15.62 -6.93
N ILE A 17 0.10 14.91 -5.79
CA ILE A 17 0.31 13.46 -5.73
C ILE A 17 -0.68 12.66 -6.58
N ASP A 18 -1.90 13.15 -6.78
CA ASP A 18 -2.94 12.50 -7.59
C ASP A 18 -2.53 12.34 -9.07
N LYS A 19 -1.47 13.02 -9.53
CA LYS A 19 -0.85 12.77 -10.84
C LYS A 19 -0.28 11.35 -10.95
N TYR A 20 0.16 10.77 -9.83
CA TYR A 20 0.91 9.52 -9.78
C TYR A 20 0.31 8.47 -8.83
N TYR A 21 -0.54 8.88 -7.88
CA TYR A 21 -1.26 8.01 -6.94
C TYR A 21 -2.74 7.95 -7.33
N LEU A 22 -3.17 6.86 -7.98
CA LEU A 22 -4.39 6.85 -8.80
C LEU A 22 -5.56 6.02 -8.21
N HIS A 23 -5.41 5.51 -6.99
CA HIS A 23 -6.41 4.64 -6.35
C HIS A 23 -6.40 4.80 -4.83
N GLY A 24 -7.37 4.17 -4.14
CA GLY A 24 -7.38 4.09 -2.67
C GLY A 24 -6.22 3.25 -2.13
N SER A 25 -5.88 3.45 -0.85
CA SER A 25 -4.75 2.75 -0.23
C SER A 25 -5.02 1.30 0.18
N GLY A 26 -6.21 0.77 -0.08
CA GLY A 26 -6.61 -0.58 0.29
C GLY A 26 -8.10 -0.82 0.26
N HIS A 27 -8.48 -2.07 0.51
CA HIS A 27 -9.86 -2.55 0.60
C HIS A 27 -9.97 -3.68 1.63
N PHE A 28 -11.18 -4.00 2.09
CA PHE A 28 -11.42 -5.19 2.91
C PHE A 28 -11.15 -6.46 2.10
N ILE A 29 -10.66 -7.51 2.76
CA ILE A 29 -10.36 -8.80 2.13
C ILE A 29 -10.85 -9.95 3.00
N GLY A 30 -11.41 -10.97 2.35
CA GLY A 30 -11.96 -12.13 3.04
C GLY A 30 -12.40 -13.20 2.07
N LEU A 31 -13.71 -13.48 1.99
CA LEU A 31 -14.22 -14.47 1.03
C LEU A 31 -14.07 -13.98 -0.41
N TYR A 32 -14.17 -12.68 -0.61
CA TYR A 32 -13.88 -12.00 -1.87
C TYR A 32 -12.58 -11.22 -1.75
N THR A 33 -11.88 -11.04 -2.88
CA THR A 33 -10.67 -10.21 -2.93
C THR A 33 -10.99 -8.79 -2.46
N HIS A 34 -11.97 -8.13 -3.09
CA HIS A 34 -12.60 -6.94 -2.54
C HIS A 34 -13.85 -7.38 -1.78
N ASP A 35 -13.72 -7.54 -0.47
CA ASP A 35 -14.82 -7.97 0.37
C ASP A 35 -15.75 -6.81 0.75
N VAL A 36 -16.93 -7.15 1.25
CA VAL A 36 -17.91 -6.16 1.74
C VAL A 36 -17.38 -5.45 2.98
N GLY A 37 -17.92 -4.27 3.29
CA GLY A 37 -17.60 -3.53 4.52
C GLY A 37 -17.12 -2.10 4.29
N GLU A 38 -16.99 -1.67 3.03
CA GLU A 38 -16.74 -0.27 2.66
C GLU A 38 -17.90 0.64 3.09
N ASP A 39 -17.84 1.08 4.35
CA ASP A 39 -18.67 2.12 4.92
C ASP A 39 -17.72 3.19 5.50
N PRO A 40 -17.80 4.46 5.05
CA PRO A 40 -16.95 5.54 5.54
C PRO A 40 -17.03 5.77 7.06
N ASP A 41 -18.13 5.36 7.69
CA ASP A 41 -18.34 5.53 9.13
C ASP A 41 -17.86 4.33 9.95
N ASN A 42 -17.40 3.24 9.31
CA ASN A 42 -16.88 2.06 10.00
C ASN A 42 -15.46 2.30 10.48
N LEU A 43 -15.30 2.34 11.81
CA LEU A 43 -13.98 2.21 12.44
C LEU A 43 -13.47 0.78 12.26
N LEU A 44 -12.15 0.63 12.07
CA LEU A 44 -11.49 -0.68 12.09
C LEU A 44 -11.71 -1.35 13.46
N GLN A 45 -12.14 -2.61 13.44
CA GLN A 45 -12.39 -3.43 14.62
C GLN A 45 -11.53 -4.69 14.58
N LYS A 46 -11.26 -5.25 15.76
CA LYS A 46 -10.58 -6.54 15.92
C LYS A 46 -11.18 -7.60 14.98
N ASP A 47 -10.31 -8.43 14.41
CA ASP A 47 -10.64 -9.53 13.50
C ASP A 47 -11.06 -9.09 12.08
N MET A 48 -11.09 -7.79 11.79
CA MET A 48 -11.20 -7.30 10.40
C MET A 48 -9.86 -7.47 9.67
N MET A 49 -9.93 -7.76 8.36
CA MET A 49 -8.77 -7.83 7.48
C MET A 49 -8.91 -6.86 6.30
N PHE A 50 -7.81 -6.20 5.94
CA PHE A 50 -7.77 -5.26 4.82
C PHE A 50 -6.39 -5.25 4.17
N THR A 51 -6.31 -4.75 2.94
CA THR A 51 -5.05 -4.53 2.22
C THR A 51 -4.49 -3.14 2.55
N LEU A 52 -3.15 -3.00 2.54
CA LEU A 52 -2.48 -1.70 2.49
C LEU A 52 -1.54 -1.70 1.28
N GLU A 53 -1.92 -0.97 0.25
CA GLU A 53 -1.37 -1.12 -1.11
C GLU A 53 -0.96 0.20 -1.78
N PRO A 54 -0.14 1.06 -1.15
CA PRO A 54 0.31 2.29 -1.79
C PRO A 54 1.03 2.01 -3.13
N GLY A 55 0.63 2.72 -4.19
CA GLY A 55 1.24 2.61 -5.52
C GLY A 55 1.51 3.95 -6.20
N LEU A 56 2.66 4.06 -6.87
CA LEU A 56 3.03 5.21 -7.69
C LEU A 56 3.27 4.77 -9.14
N TYR A 57 2.69 5.52 -10.08
CA TYR A 57 2.71 5.21 -11.50
C TYR A 57 3.21 6.43 -12.27
N PHE A 58 4.33 6.29 -12.99
CA PHE A 58 4.99 7.33 -13.79
C PHE A 58 4.93 6.95 -15.28
N PRO A 59 3.85 7.33 -16.00
CA PRO A 59 3.65 6.97 -17.40
C PRO A 59 4.81 7.39 -18.32
N GLU A 60 5.41 8.56 -18.04
CA GLU A 60 6.52 9.14 -18.78
C GLU A 60 7.78 8.27 -18.74
N GLU A 61 8.01 7.55 -17.64
CA GLU A 61 9.14 6.63 -17.48
C GLU A 61 8.77 5.17 -17.76
N GLY A 62 7.49 4.87 -17.96
CA GLY A 62 6.99 3.50 -18.07
C GLY A 62 7.17 2.69 -16.78
N ILE A 63 7.22 3.36 -15.63
CA ILE A 63 7.45 2.74 -14.30
C ILE A 63 6.16 2.77 -13.49
N GLY A 64 5.80 1.63 -12.91
CA GLY A 64 4.73 1.53 -11.92
C GLY A 64 5.16 0.61 -10.79
N ILE A 65 5.03 1.07 -9.56
CA ILE A 65 5.45 0.33 -8.37
C ILE A 65 4.32 0.37 -7.36
N ARG A 66 3.91 -0.81 -6.87
CA ARG A 66 2.97 -0.97 -5.76
C ARG A 66 3.51 -2.04 -4.84
N ILE A 67 3.47 -1.78 -3.53
CA ILE A 67 3.80 -2.74 -2.50
C ILE A 67 2.54 -2.91 -1.66
N GLU A 68 2.10 -4.15 -1.49
CA GLU A 68 0.83 -4.49 -0.86
C GLU A 68 1.04 -5.55 0.21
N ASP A 69 0.44 -5.33 1.37
CA ASP A 69 0.34 -6.31 2.46
C ASP A 69 -1.11 -6.51 2.88
N THR A 70 -1.42 -7.70 3.41
CA THR A 70 -2.69 -7.97 4.11
C THR A 70 -2.49 -7.81 5.61
N LEU A 71 -3.34 -7.01 6.25
CA LEU A 71 -3.31 -6.74 7.67
C LEU A 71 -4.55 -7.31 8.36
N LEU A 72 -4.34 -7.91 9.52
CA LEU A 72 -5.36 -8.32 10.47
C LEU A 72 -5.39 -7.31 11.63
N VAL A 73 -6.54 -6.72 11.91
CA VAL A 73 -6.70 -5.81 13.06
C VAL A 73 -6.70 -6.62 14.36
N THR A 74 -5.82 -6.26 15.29
CA THR A 74 -5.75 -6.84 16.64
C THR A 74 -6.45 -5.93 17.66
N GLU A 75 -6.44 -6.29 18.95
CA GLU A 75 -7.05 -5.46 20.00
C GLU A 75 -6.39 -4.08 20.16
N ASP A 76 -5.09 -3.99 19.86
CA ASP A 76 -4.23 -2.85 20.13
C ASP A 76 -3.42 -2.38 18.90
N GLY A 77 -3.69 -2.94 17.72
CA GLY A 77 -2.96 -2.62 16.50
C GLY A 77 -3.33 -3.49 15.31
N CYS A 78 -2.33 -4.00 14.62
CA CYS A 78 -2.50 -4.93 13.50
C CYS A 78 -1.33 -5.93 13.39
N GLU A 79 -1.62 -7.08 12.82
CA GLU A 79 -0.66 -8.10 12.40
C GLU A 79 -0.56 -8.07 10.87
N VAL A 80 0.67 -8.12 10.33
CA VAL A 80 0.91 -8.21 8.89
C VAL A 80 1.00 -9.67 8.47
N LEU A 81 -0.06 -10.20 7.86
CA LEU A 81 -0.18 -11.62 7.50
C LEU A 81 0.76 -12.04 6.36
N THR A 82 1.24 -11.06 5.59
CA THR A 82 2.14 -11.24 4.43
C THR A 82 3.57 -10.79 4.72
N ALA A 83 3.94 -10.70 6.00
CA ALA A 83 5.23 -10.16 6.45
C ALA A 83 6.45 -10.91 5.87
N ASP A 84 6.34 -12.22 5.68
CA ASP A 84 7.45 -13.09 5.25
C ASP A 84 7.92 -12.85 3.80
N ILE A 85 7.15 -12.09 3.01
CA ILE A 85 7.52 -11.77 1.62
C ILE A 85 8.52 -10.59 1.63
N PRO A 86 9.72 -10.74 1.02
CA PRO A 86 10.71 -9.66 0.88
C PRO A 86 10.11 -8.42 0.23
N LYS A 87 10.30 -7.25 0.85
CA LYS A 87 9.76 -5.97 0.36
C LYS A 87 10.82 -4.87 0.26
N THR A 88 11.90 -4.95 1.03
CA THR A 88 12.98 -3.98 0.90
C THR A 88 13.85 -4.31 -0.31
N VAL A 89 14.47 -3.28 -0.91
CA VAL A 89 15.40 -3.44 -2.04
C VAL A 89 16.49 -4.46 -1.71
N VAL A 90 17.08 -4.36 -0.52
CA VAL A 90 18.17 -5.25 -0.07
C VAL A 90 17.72 -6.71 0.02
N GLU A 91 16.55 -6.96 0.62
CA GLU A 91 16.04 -8.34 0.76
C GLU A 91 15.67 -8.94 -0.60
N ILE A 92 15.04 -8.15 -1.48
CA ILE A 92 14.67 -8.57 -2.82
C ILE A 92 15.92 -8.88 -3.65
N GLU A 93 16.90 -7.98 -3.68
CA GLU A 93 18.15 -8.17 -4.41
C GLU A 93 18.91 -9.40 -3.91
N ALA A 94 18.96 -9.62 -2.59
CA ALA A 94 19.58 -10.80 -2.00
C ALA A 94 18.85 -12.10 -2.40
N PHE A 95 17.51 -12.09 -2.40
CA PHE A 95 16.71 -13.23 -2.83
C PHE A 95 16.87 -13.55 -4.32
N MET A 96 16.98 -12.53 -5.18
CA MET A 96 17.13 -12.73 -6.63
C MET A 96 18.53 -13.26 -7.04
N GLN A 97 19.52 -13.15 -6.15
CA GLN A 97 20.90 -13.58 -6.41
C GLN A 97 21.19 -15.04 -5.99
N SER A 98 20.23 -15.73 -5.37
CA SER A 98 20.32 -17.16 -5.01
C SER A 98 19.84 -18.08 -6.12
#